data_AF-A0A517SR41-F1
#
_entry.id   AF-A0A517SR41-F1
#
_cell.length_a   1.000
_cell.length_b   1.000
_cell.length_c   1.000
_cell.angle_alpha   90.00
_cell.angle_beta   90.00
_cell.angle_gamma   90.00
#
_symmetry.space_group_name_H-M   'P 1'
#
loop_
_entity.id
_entity.type
_entity.pdbx_description
1 polymer ?
#
loop_
_entity_poly.entity_id
_entity_poly.type
_entity_poly.pdbx_seq_one_letter_code
_entity_poly.pdbx_strand_id
1 'polypeptide(L)'
;MRRPKLSAGGQESPANLPEVPPQTHQPGFDEMKQSINRLTARFVGTLCVAAFVCSSLSATVAQAGEGPGRLHLPAKGKSQGKIVLVAGDEEYRTEESMPMLGKILSQKHGFDCTVIFSMSADGKYIDPNNQEGIVAWDELDDADLMLIGTRFRRPNEEDSKHITSFINAGKPVIGIRTATHAFTGGGKFGGTLGHGQFGRQILGEQWVAHHGGHKRQGARGVVVEDQASHPILNSVSDVFAPSDVYTVRNLTDKDEVLLLGAVTETLDPKSKIIDDKKNDPMQALAWVHPYTAPNGTEGKSFCTTAGASVDLVSEDLRRMLVNATYYLLDKDVPEKADVAFVDAFYPTFYGFIREKDHYKNLDMQPEKYGLGKTPSSDDPPGTPEWNFRARP
;
A
#
# COMPACT_ATOMS: atom_id res chain seq x y z
N MET A 1 -49.03 -44.21 28.65
CA MET A 1 -49.66 -43.34 27.63
C MET A 1 -49.26 -41.90 27.93
N ARG A 2 -48.55 -41.23 27.01
CA ARG A 2 -47.96 -39.89 27.22
C ARG A 2 -48.87 -38.79 26.66
N ARG A 3 -49.13 -37.78 27.49
CA ARG A 3 -49.28 -36.31 27.28
C ARG A 3 -49.55 -35.73 28.69
N PRO A 4 -49.10 -34.52 29.08
CA PRO A 4 -49.54 -33.22 28.52
C PRO A 4 -48.42 -32.13 28.56
N LYS A 5 -48.58 -30.87 28.14
CA LYS A 5 -49.23 -29.78 28.89
C LYS A 5 -49.28 -28.48 28.07
N LEU A 6 -50.35 -27.74 28.29
CA LEU A 6 -50.56 -26.32 28.00
C LEU A 6 -51.01 -25.66 29.32
N SER A 7 -50.85 -24.33 29.36
CA SER A 7 -51.55 -23.34 30.19
C SER A 7 -50.80 -22.72 31.37
N ALA A 8 -50.76 -21.39 31.28
CA ALA A 8 -50.34 -20.39 32.25
C ALA A 8 -51.48 -20.00 33.23
N GLY A 9 -51.14 -19.21 34.26
CA GLY A 9 -52.08 -18.31 34.96
C GLY A 9 -51.81 -18.07 36.46
N GLY A 10 -51.81 -16.79 36.86
CA GLY A 10 -52.14 -16.27 38.22
C GLY A 10 -50.94 -15.94 39.14
N GLN A 11 -50.52 -14.69 39.44
CA GLN A 11 -51.09 -13.51 40.14
C GLN A 11 -51.06 -13.54 41.69
N GLU A 12 -50.37 -12.53 42.25
CA GLU A 12 -50.57 -11.74 43.50
C GLU A 12 -50.21 -12.22 44.93
N SER A 13 -49.59 -11.27 45.67
CA SER A 13 -49.12 -11.18 47.08
C SER A 13 -50.29 -11.05 48.11
N PRO A 14 -50.13 -10.69 49.44
CA PRO A 14 -48.96 -10.35 50.28
C PRO A 14 -48.97 -10.84 51.78
N ALA A 15 -47.91 -10.46 52.52
CA ALA A 15 -47.80 -10.10 53.96
C ALA A 15 -47.90 -11.15 55.11
N ASN A 16 -46.84 -11.25 55.94
CA ASN A 16 -46.85 -10.88 57.38
C ASN A 16 -45.47 -11.00 58.08
N LEU A 17 -45.14 -10.01 58.92
CA LEU A 17 -44.09 -9.91 59.97
C LEU A 17 -44.60 -10.56 61.29
N PRO A 18 -43.88 -10.65 62.47
CA PRO A 18 -42.72 -9.89 63.02
C PRO A 18 -41.63 -10.80 63.69
N GLU A 19 -40.46 -10.35 64.20
CA GLU A 19 -40.18 -9.61 65.45
C GLU A 19 -38.73 -9.06 65.52
N VAL A 20 -38.55 -8.03 66.36
CA VAL A 20 -37.37 -7.18 66.70
C VAL A 20 -37.21 -7.31 68.23
N PRO A 21 -36.02 -7.28 68.92
CA PRO A 21 -35.19 -6.06 69.14
C PRO A 21 -33.71 -6.33 69.61
N PRO A 22 -32.94 -5.38 70.21
CA PRO A 22 -32.93 -3.90 70.12
C PRO A 22 -31.54 -3.26 69.80
N GLN A 23 -31.62 -2.03 69.28
CA GLN A 23 -30.91 -0.79 69.65
C GLN A 23 -29.37 -0.73 69.78
N THR A 24 -28.78 0.17 68.99
CA THR A 24 -27.81 1.14 69.51
C THR A 24 -28.13 2.55 69.01
N HIS A 25 -27.91 3.51 69.92
CA HIS A 25 -28.33 4.90 69.91
C HIS A 25 -27.64 5.80 68.87
N GLN A 26 -28.44 6.70 68.31
CA GLN A 26 -28.12 8.00 67.66
C GLN A 26 -27.30 8.95 68.59
N PRO A 27 -26.69 10.07 68.11
CA PRO A 27 -27.38 11.09 67.30
C PRO A 27 -26.55 11.89 66.27
N GLY A 28 -27.30 12.57 65.40
CA GLY A 28 -26.81 13.73 64.65
C GLY A 28 -27.08 15.03 65.41
N PHE A 29 -26.33 16.05 64.98
CA PHE A 29 -26.41 17.48 65.33
C PHE A 29 -25.92 17.86 66.74
N ASP A 30 -24.62 18.18 66.83
CA ASP A 30 -24.19 19.49 67.34
C ASP A 30 -22.67 19.73 67.13
N GLU A 31 -22.33 21.02 66.98
CA GLU A 31 -21.00 21.64 67.02
C GLU A 31 -20.13 21.68 65.75
N MET A 32 -20.61 22.54 64.85
CA MET A 32 -19.78 23.51 64.13
C MET A 32 -18.93 24.35 65.12
N LYS A 33 -17.60 24.20 65.11
CA LYS A 33 -16.66 25.18 65.70
C LYS A 33 -15.56 25.54 64.72
N GLN A 34 -15.76 26.72 64.12
CA GLN A 34 -14.70 27.59 63.63
C GLN A 34 -13.73 27.92 64.76
N SER A 35 -12.43 27.80 64.49
CA SER A 35 -11.33 28.40 65.24
C SER A 35 -10.00 27.91 64.63
N ILE A 36 -8.94 28.67 64.42
CA ILE A 36 -8.54 29.98 64.94
C ILE A 36 -7.36 30.46 64.09
N ASN A 37 -7.37 31.73 63.70
CA ASN A 37 -6.16 32.49 63.37
C ASN A 37 -5.44 32.87 64.66
N ARG A 38 -4.18 32.43 64.86
CA ARG A 38 -3.25 33.08 65.80
C ARG A 38 -1.83 33.19 65.21
N LEU A 39 -1.32 34.39 65.43
CA LEU A 39 -0.11 35.05 64.96
C LEU A 39 1.21 34.39 65.42
N THR A 40 2.16 34.32 64.48
CA THR A 40 3.63 34.60 64.59
C THR A 40 4.46 34.01 65.75
N ALA A 41 5.46 33.18 65.43
CA ALA A 41 6.90 33.56 65.42
C ALA A 41 7.88 32.40 65.12
N ARG A 42 8.65 32.57 64.02
CA ARG A 42 10.06 32.18 63.74
C ARG A 42 10.49 30.69 63.69
N PHE A 43 10.89 30.19 62.52
CA PHE A 43 12.28 30.14 61.99
C PHE A 43 12.34 29.34 60.65
N VAL A 44 12.99 29.94 59.64
CA VAL A 44 13.79 29.32 58.55
C VAL A 44 13.11 28.52 57.42
N GLY A 45 13.19 29.08 56.21
CA GLY A 45 13.92 28.44 55.10
C GLY A 45 13.14 27.66 54.04
N THR A 46 13.11 28.25 52.84
CA THR A 46 13.20 27.58 51.52
C THR A 46 11.91 27.15 50.81
N LEU A 47 11.42 28.08 49.98
CA LEU A 47 11.15 27.94 48.54
C LEU A 47 10.79 26.53 47.99
N CYS A 48 9.53 26.37 47.55
CA CYS A 48 9.17 25.49 46.43
C CYS A 48 7.93 26.06 45.72
N VAL A 49 8.15 26.68 44.57
CA VAL A 49 7.10 27.15 43.64
C VAL A 49 6.52 25.92 42.94
N ALA A 50 5.26 25.60 43.21
CA ALA A 50 4.51 24.64 42.41
C ALA A 50 3.84 25.38 41.25
N ALA A 51 4.50 25.37 40.09
CA ALA A 51 3.92 25.86 38.85
C ALA A 51 2.89 24.86 38.34
N PHE A 52 1.63 25.29 38.26
CA PHE A 52 0.57 24.61 37.52
C PHE A 52 0.84 24.76 36.01
N VAL A 53 1.39 23.72 35.39
CA VAL A 53 1.50 23.64 33.92
C VAL A 53 0.28 22.89 33.41
N CYS A 54 -0.66 23.63 32.81
CA CYS A 54 -1.67 23.06 31.92
C CYS A 54 -0.97 22.44 30.72
N SER A 55 -0.78 21.11 30.73
CA SER A 55 -0.34 20.36 29.56
C SER A 55 -1.52 20.20 28.61
N SER A 56 -1.70 21.16 27.70
CA SER A 56 -2.46 20.94 26.48
C SER A 56 -1.73 19.87 25.67
N LEU A 57 -2.35 18.69 25.52
CA LEU A 57 -1.93 17.68 24.55
C LEU A 57 -2.17 18.25 23.14
N SER A 58 -1.19 18.99 22.64
CA SER A 58 -1.08 19.21 21.20
C SER A 58 -0.68 17.87 20.61
N ALA A 59 -1.59 17.24 19.87
CA ALA A 59 -1.23 16.16 18.97
C ALA A 59 -0.21 16.73 17.97
N THR A 60 1.07 16.43 18.19
CA THR A 60 2.09 16.58 17.17
C THR A 60 1.68 15.68 16.02
N VAL A 61 1.17 16.28 14.94
CA VAL A 61 1.14 15.63 13.64
C VAL A 61 2.58 15.21 13.39
N ALA A 62 2.82 13.90 13.32
CA ALA A 62 4.12 13.37 12.97
C ALA A 62 4.52 13.99 11.63
N GLN A 63 5.54 14.84 11.67
CA GLN A 63 6.18 15.33 10.47
C GLN A 63 6.74 14.10 9.76
N ALA A 64 6.33 13.89 8.50
CA ALA A 64 6.84 12.80 7.66
C ALA A 64 8.38 12.76 7.78
N GLY A 65 8.93 11.60 8.08
CA GLY A 65 10.37 11.45 8.29
C GLY A 65 11.16 11.74 7.01
N GLU A 66 11.63 12.98 6.87
CA GLU A 66 12.50 13.44 5.78
C GLU A 66 13.88 12.76 5.90
N GLY A 67 14.22 11.98 4.88
CA GLY A 67 15.55 11.41 4.64
C GLY A 67 15.76 11.35 3.13
N PRO A 68 17.00 11.34 2.61
CA PRO A 68 17.24 11.38 1.18
C PRO A 68 16.48 10.24 0.49
N GLY A 69 15.62 10.59 -0.46
CA GLY A 69 14.90 9.65 -1.32
C GLY A 69 13.79 8.82 -0.68
N ARG A 70 13.22 9.24 0.46
CA ARG A 70 11.99 8.63 1.02
C ARG A 70 10.87 9.63 1.25
N LEU A 71 9.63 9.17 1.09
CA LEU A 71 8.41 9.87 1.47
C LEU A 71 7.63 9.01 2.47
N HIS A 72 7.53 9.47 3.71
CA HIS A 72 6.70 8.82 4.72
C HIS A 72 5.26 9.38 4.69
N LEU A 73 4.29 8.47 4.63
CA LEU A 73 2.85 8.73 4.62
C LEU A 73 2.23 7.99 5.81
N PRO A 74 2.04 8.68 6.96
CA PRO A 74 1.61 8.02 8.18
C PRO A 74 0.19 7.47 8.05
N ALA A 75 -0.05 6.33 8.68
CA ALA A 75 -1.37 5.74 8.77
C ALA A 75 -2.39 6.74 9.35
N LYS A 76 -3.58 6.84 8.73
CA LYS A 76 -4.69 7.57 9.34
C LYS A 76 -5.30 6.73 10.46
N GLY A 77 -4.92 7.03 11.70
CA GLY A 77 -5.34 6.32 12.90
C GLY A 77 -4.33 5.26 13.35
N LYS A 78 -4.80 4.19 13.99
CA LYS A 78 -3.92 3.09 14.40
C LYS A 78 -3.43 2.34 13.16
N SER A 79 -2.11 2.20 13.01
CA SER A 79 -1.51 1.48 11.89
C SER A 79 -1.97 0.01 11.82
N GLN A 80 -2.29 -0.44 10.62
CA GLN A 80 -2.64 -1.83 10.28
C GLN A 80 -1.43 -2.66 9.78
N GLY A 81 -0.25 -2.05 9.72
CA GLY A 81 0.98 -2.63 9.20
C GLY A 81 1.79 -1.62 8.39
N LYS A 82 3.08 -1.89 8.18
CA LYS A 82 4.00 -1.06 7.41
C LYS A 82 4.12 -1.57 5.97
N ILE A 83 3.95 -0.68 5.00
CA ILE A 83 4.09 -0.98 3.57
C ILE A 83 5.21 -0.12 2.99
N VAL A 84 6.17 -0.74 2.33
CA VAL A 84 7.19 -0.03 1.56
C VAL A 84 6.85 -0.10 0.08
N LEU A 85 6.71 1.06 -0.55
CA LEU A 85 6.44 1.21 -1.97
C LEU A 85 7.74 1.62 -2.68
N VAL A 86 8.21 0.82 -3.62
CA VAL A 86 9.52 0.99 -4.25
C VAL A 86 9.36 1.53 -5.67
N ALA A 87 9.77 2.79 -5.88
CA ALA A 87 9.71 3.51 -7.15
C ALA A 87 11.08 3.59 -7.84
N GLY A 88 11.14 3.22 -9.11
CA GLY A 88 12.38 3.20 -9.89
C GLY A 88 12.19 2.62 -11.29
N ASP A 89 11.38 3.30 -12.09
CA ASP A 89 11.08 2.94 -13.47
C ASP A 89 11.11 4.17 -14.38
N GLU A 90 12.10 4.22 -15.27
CA GLU A 90 12.33 5.34 -16.19
C GLU A 90 11.31 5.47 -17.34
N GLU A 91 10.42 4.49 -17.48
CA GLU A 91 9.42 4.44 -18.55
C GLU A 91 7.99 4.60 -18.02
N TYR A 92 7.63 3.85 -16.98
CA TYR A 92 6.24 3.66 -16.52
C TYR A 92 5.84 4.52 -15.32
N ARG A 93 6.72 5.42 -14.86
CA ARG A 93 6.42 6.53 -13.95
C ARG A 93 6.03 6.10 -12.54
N THR A 94 6.80 5.19 -11.96
CA THR A 94 6.50 4.72 -10.58
C THR A 94 6.78 5.77 -9.51
N GLU A 95 7.56 6.79 -9.82
CA GLU A 95 7.69 8.01 -9.01
C GLU A 95 6.37 8.81 -8.89
N GLU A 96 5.41 8.61 -9.81
CA GLU A 96 4.08 9.21 -9.73
C GLU A 96 3.07 8.27 -9.08
N SER A 97 3.09 6.99 -9.44
CA SER A 97 2.08 6.02 -9.00
C SER A 97 2.25 5.58 -7.56
N MET A 98 3.49 5.35 -7.10
CA MET A 98 3.74 4.86 -5.74
C MET A 98 3.27 5.84 -4.67
N PRO A 99 3.54 7.16 -4.76
CA PRO A 99 2.98 8.11 -3.81
C PRO A 99 1.45 8.14 -3.82
N MET A 100 0.83 8.08 -5.00
CA MET A 100 -0.64 8.04 -5.11
C MET A 100 -1.24 6.81 -4.41
N LEU A 101 -0.68 5.62 -4.64
CA LEU A 101 -1.10 4.40 -3.97
C LEU A 101 -0.84 4.45 -2.47
N GLY A 102 0.33 4.94 -2.05
CA GLY A 102 0.69 5.11 -0.64
C GLY A 102 -0.27 6.05 0.09
N LYS A 103 -0.79 7.10 -0.56
CA LYS A 103 -1.83 7.97 0.01
C LYS A 103 -3.14 7.22 0.22
N ILE A 104 -3.59 6.44 -0.77
CA ILE A 104 -4.81 5.63 -0.63
C ILE A 104 -4.66 4.64 0.53
N LEU A 105 -3.59 3.84 0.53
CA LEU A 105 -3.32 2.84 1.56
C LEU A 105 -3.22 3.47 2.96
N SER A 106 -2.53 4.59 3.09
CA SER A 106 -2.37 5.24 4.40
C SER A 106 -3.62 5.96 4.89
N GLN A 107 -4.28 6.73 4.03
CA GLN A 107 -5.36 7.63 4.45
C GLN A 107 -6.75 7.00 4.42
N LYS A 108 -6.94 5.95 3.63
CA LYS A 108 -8.23 5.24 3.51
C LYS A 108 -8.21 3.88 4.18
N HIS A 109 -7.04 3.26 4.28
CA HIS A 109 -6.89 1.91 4.81
C HIS A 109 -6.02 1.82 6.06
N GLY A 110 -5.44 2.93 6.54
CA GLY A 110 -4.73 2.96 7.83
C GLY A 110 -3.43 2.15 7.84
N PHE A 111 -2.79 1.92 6.69
CA PHE A 111 -1.43 1.38 6.63
C PHE A 111 -0.41 2.49 6.84
N ASP A 112 0.72 2.18 7.49
CA ASP A 112 1.85 3.11 7.52
C ASP A 112 2.65 2.91 6.23
N CYS A 113 2.80 3.93 5.40
CA CYS A 113 3.41 3.78 4.08
C CYS A 113 4.69 4.59 3.95
N THR A 114 5.76 3.96 3.47
CA THR A 114 6.97 4.66 3.04
C THR A 114 7.19 4.41 1.55
N VAL A 115 7.31 5.47 0.76
CA VAL A 115 7.74 5.38 -0.63
C VAL A 115 9.24 5.65 -0.69
N ILE A 116 9.99 4.77 -1.33
CA ILE A 116 11.42 4.97 -1.61
C ILE A 116 11.65 5.16 -3.11
N PHE A 117 12.52 6.09 -3.47
CA PHE A 117 12.69 6.55 -4.85
C PHE A 117 14.10 6.32 -5.38
N SER A 118 14.19 6.18 -6.69
CA SER A 118 15.44 6.34 -7.44
C SER A 118 15.87 7.81 -7.45
N MET A 119 16.96 8.14 -6.77
CA MET A 119 17.54 9.48 -6.66
C MET A 119 18.69 9.69 -7.65
N SER A 120 18.98 10.95 -7.95
CA SER A 120 20.17 11.36 -8.69
C SER A 120 21.45 10.89 -7.97
N ALA A 121 22.55 10.77 -8.71
CA ALA A 121 23.82 10.31 -8.14
C ALA A 121 24.36 11.20 -6.99
N ASP A 122 23.97 12.48 -6.96
CA ASP A 122 24.29 13.41 -5.87
C ASP A 122 23.20 13.52 -4.80
N GLY A 123 22.16 12.69 -4.88
CA GLY A 123 21.06 12.60 -3.91
C GLY A 123 20.14 13.80 -3.86
N LYS A 124 20.19 14.70 -4.85
CA LYS A 124 19.50 16.00 -4.80
C LYS A 124 18.08 16.00 -5.34
N TYR A 125 17.72 15.10 -6.24
CA TYR A 125 16.38 15.04 -6.84
C TYR A 125 16.07 13.59 -7.26
N ILE A 126 14.80 13.27 -7.45
CA ILE A 126 14.35 11.98 -7.98
C ILE A 126 14.79 11.89 -9.44
N ASP A 127 15.53 10.84 -9.76
CA ASP A 127 15.99 10.51 -11.12
C ASP A 127 15.67 9.04 -11.44
N PRO A 128 14.55 8.78 -12.13
CA PRO A 128 14.19 7.44 -12.58
C PRO A 128 15.23 6.79 -13.51
N ASN A 129 16.09 7.56 -14.19
CA ASN A 129 17.14 7.02 -15.05
C ASN A 129 18.32 6.42 -14.27
N ASN A 130 18.46 6.70 -12.98
CA ASN A 130 19.55 6.17 -12.17
C ASN A 130 19.28 4.72 -11.72
N GLN A 131 19.84 3.74 -12.42
CA GLN A 131 19.62 2.31 -12.10
C GLN A 131 20.13 1.91 -10.71
N GLU A 132 21.09 2.64 -10.15
CA GLU A 132 21.67 2.42 -8.82
C GLU A 132 21.08 3.41 -7.79
N GLY A 133 20.08 4.20 -8.18
CA GLY A 133 19.65 5.38 -7.43
C GLY A 133 18.66 5.12 -6.31
N ILE A 134 18.08 3.92 -6.19
CA ILE A 134 17.13 3.67 -5.09
C ILE A 134 17.90 3.64 -3.78
N VAL A 135 17.51 4.51 -2.87
CA VAL A 135 18.05 4.64 -1.52
C VAL A 135 17.01 4.22 -0.48
N ALA A 136 17.42 4.16 0.79
CA ALA A 136 16.57 3.82 1.93
C ALA A 136 15.95 2.40 1.87
N TRP A 137 16.70 1.42 1.35
CA TRP A 137 16.27 0.02 1.34
C TRP A 137 16.11 -0.56 2.76
N ASP A 138 16.75 0.04 3.76
CA ASP A 138 16.59 -0.29 5.18
C ASP A 138 15.15 -0.15 5.70
N GLU A 139 14.31 0.63 5.02
CA GLU A 139 12.87 0.70 5.31
C GLU A 139 12.16 -0.66 5.18
N LEU A 140 12.75 -1.63 4.47
CA LEU A 140 12.22 -3.00 4.36
C LEU A 140 12.44 -3.85 5.62
N ASP A 141 13.34 -3.47 6.52
CA ASP A 141 13.71 -4.31 7.67
C ASP A 141 12.53 -4.55 8.62
N ASP A 142 11.67 -3.55 8.80
CA ASP A 142 10.46 -3.57 9.62
C ASP A 142 9.15 -3.54 8.79
N ALA A 143 9.23 -3.57 7.46
CA ALA A 143 8.06 -3.59 6.59
C ALA A 143 7.28 -4.91 6.68
N ASP A 144 5.96 -4.87 6.61
CA ASP A 144 5.11 -6.06 6.52
C ASP A 144 4.84 -6.48 5.06
N LEU A 145 4.89 -5.54 4.12
CA LEU A 145 4.67 -5.78 2.69
C LEU A 145 5.55 -4.87 1.83
N MET A 146 6.08 -5.41 0.73
CA MET A 146 6.77 -4.64 -0.30
C MET A 146 5.90 -4.54 -1.55
N LEU A 147 5.58 -3.33 -1.99
CA LEU A 147 4.95 -3.06 -3.28
C LEU A 147 6.01 -2.47 -4.22
N ILE A 148 6.43 -3.23 -5.23
CA ILE A 148 7.55 -2.89 -6.09
C ILE A 148 7.10 -2.66 -7.53
N GLY A 149 7.55 -1.54 -8.10
CA GLY A 149 7.37 -1.17 -9.50
C GLY A 149 8.68 -0.59 -10.02
N THR A 150 9.65 -1.46 -10.23
CA THR A 150 10.99 -1.07 -10.66
C THR A 150 11.37 -1.74 -11.96
N ARG A 151 12.39 -1.19 -12.62
CA ARG A 151 12.94 -1.73 -13.86
C ARG A 151 14.46 -1.74 -13.82
N PHE A 152 15.06 -2.91 -13.97
CA PHE A 152 16.52 -3.06 -14.14
C PHE A 152 17.37 -2.29 -13.11
N ARG A 153 16.91 -2.22 -11.85
CA ARG A 153 17.69 -1.63 -10.76
C ARG A 153 18.89 -2.51 -10.41
N ARG A 154 19.94 -1.90 -9.91
CA ARG A 154 21.20 -2.55 -9.53
C ARG A 154 21.56 -2.19 -8.08
N PRO A 155 20.81 -2.71 -7.10
CA PRO A 155 21.14 -2.46 -5.70
C PRO A 155 22.56 -2.96 -5.42
N ASN A 156 23.30 -2.24 -4.58
CA ASN A 156 24.62 -2.69 -4.15
C ASN A 156 24.50 -3.89 -3.17
N GLU A 157 25.63 -4.36 -2.64
CA GLU A 157 25.61 -5.50 -1.71
C GLU A 157 24.86 -5.20 -0.39
N GLU A 158 24.96 -3.98 0.14
CA GLU A 158 24.28 -3.54 1.35
C GLU A 158 22.77 -3.46 1.12
N ASP A 159 22.34 -2.77 0.06
CA ASP A 159 20.93 -2.67 -0.33
C ASP A 159 20.30 -4.06 -0.59
N SER A 160 21.08 -4.95 -1.21
CA SER A 160 20.64 -6.32 -1.48
C SER A 160 20.37 -7.10 -0.19
N LYS A 161 21.03 -6.78 0.94
CA LYS A 161 20.80 -7.45 2.23
C LYS A 161 19.40 -7.16 2.78
N HIS A 162 18.91 -5.94 2.65
CA HIS A 162 17.56 -5.58 3.10
C HIS A 162 16.48 -6.34 2.31
N ILE A 163 16.61 -6.37 0.98
CA ILE A 163 15.70 -7.15 0.11
C ILE A 163 15.80 -8.64 0.45
N THR A 164 17.01 -9.16 0.63
CA THR A 164 17.25 -10.57 0.98
C THR A 164 16.60 -10.93 2.32
N SER A 165 16.76 -10.08 3.35
CA SER A 165 16.16 -10.29 4.67
C SER A 165 14.63 -10.27 4.59
N PHE A 166 14.05 -9.35 3.82
CA PHE A 166 12.61 -9.26 3.61
C PHE A 166 12.04 -10.54 3.01
N ILE A 167 12.59 -11.03 1.89
CA ILE A 167 12.09 -12.25 1.24
C ILE A 167 12.41 -13.51 2.04
N ASN A 168 13.55 -13.58 2.74
CA ASN A 168 13.90 -14.71 3.62
C ASN A 168 12.98 -14.84 4.84
N ALA A 169 12.27 -13.77 5.20
CA ALA A 169 11.21 -13.78 6.19
C ALA A 169 9.85 -14.25 5.63
N GLY A 170 9.77 -14.60 4.33
CA GLY A 170 8.54 -15.04 3.67
C GLY A 170 7.51 -13.92 3.49
N LYS A 171 7.93 -12.65 3.63
CA LYS A 171 7.02 -11.51 3.63
C LYS A 171 6.40 -11.25 2.25
N PRO A 172 5.15 -10.77 2.20
CA PRO A 172 4.44 -10.62 0.94
C PRO A 172 5.02 -9.56 0.02
N VAL A 173 4.95 -9.83 -1.29
CA VAL A 173 5.40 -8.92 -2.36
C VAL A 173 4.24 -8.63 -3.31
N ILE A 174 4.00 -7.37 -3.63
CA ILE A 174 3.16 -6.95 -4.75
C ILE A 174 4.07 -6.43 -5.86
N GLY A 175 4.10 -7.12 -6.99
CA GLY A 175 4.80 -6.67 -8.19
C GLY A 175 3.81 -6.04 -9.18
N ILE A 176 4.04 -4.79 -9.56
CA ILE A 176 3.35 -4.18 -10.71
C ILE A 176 4.35 -3.98 -11.84
N ARG A 177 3.87 -3.76 -13.07
CA ARG A 177 4.74 -3.34 -14.18
C ARG A 177 5.72 -2.27 -13.68
N THR A 178 7.04 -2.47 -13.68
CA THR A 178 7.83 -3.41 -14.50
C THR A 178 8.58 -4.49 -13.68
N ALA A 179 8.06 -4.84 -12.50
CA ALA A 179 8.76 -5.65 -11.51
C ALA A 179 9.11 -7.09 -11.93
N THR A 180 8.49 -7.65 -12.98
CA THR A 180 8.93 -8.93 -13.57
C THR A 180 10.40 -8.87 -14.03
N HIS A 181 10.95 -7.68 -14.22
CA HIS A 181 12.38 -7.46 -14.42
C HIS A 181 12.87 -6.28 -13.59
N ALA A 182 12.48 -6.28 -12.31
CA ALA A 182 12.84 -5.30 -11.30
C ALA A 182 14.34 -5.01 -11.24
N PHE A 183 15.17 -6.05 -11.35
CA PHE A 183 16.61 -5.98 -11.12
C PHE A 183 17.42 -6.60 -12.26
N THR A 184 18.67 -6.15 -12.41
CA THR A 184 19.63 -6.68 -13.38
C THR A 184 21.05 -6.64 -12.82
N GLY A 185 22.02 -7.13 -13.58
CA GLY A 185 23.43 -7.17 -13.18
C GLY A 185 23.86 -8.49 -12.54
N GLY A 186 25.09 -8.52 -12.03
CA GLY A 186 25.74 -9.74 -11.51
C GLY A 186 25.54 -10.00 -10.01
N GLY A 187 24.78 -9.15 -9.31
CA GLY A 187 24.50 -9.31 -7.88
C GLY A 187 23.46 -10.40 -7.59
N LYS A 188 23.25 -10.67 -6.30
CA LYS A 188 22.38 -11.74 -5.81
C LYS A 188 21.59 -11.29 -4.58
N PHE A 189 20.40 -11.85 -4.40
CA PHE A 189 19.58 -11.76 -3.20
C PHE A 189 19.68 -13.06 -2.42
N GLY A 190 20.74 -13.24 -1.62
CA GLY A 190 20.97 -14.46 -0.85
C GLY A 190 21.17 -15.73 -1.68
N GLY A 191 22.01 -16.65 -1.20
CA GLY A 191 22.21 -17.96 -1.82
C GLY A 191 22.45 -17.92 -3.34
N THR A 192 21.54 -18.52 -4.10
CA THR A 192 21.62 -18.67 -5.57
C THR A 192 20.69 -17.73 -6.35
N LEU A 193 19.85 -16.93 -5.70
CA LEU A 193 18.91 -16.04 -6.38
C LEU A 193 19.65 -14.82 -6.94
N GLY A 194 19.94 -14.82 -8.24
CA GLY A 194 20.52 -13.66 -8.92
C GLY A 194 19.52 -12.50 -9.02
N HIS A 195 20.01 -11.26 -9.08
CA HIS A 195 19.18 -10.06 -9.26
C HIS A 195 18.20 -10.22 -10.43
N GLY A 196 18.69 -10.61 -11.61
CA GLY A 196 17.87 -10.83 -12.80
C GLY A 196 16.89 -12.00 -12.72
N GLN A 197 16.95 -12.82 -11.67
CA GLN A 197 16.03 -13.95 -11.45
C GLN A 197 14.89 -13.59 -10.49
N PHE A 198 14.92 -12.41 -9.86
CA PHE A 198 13.91 -11.97 -8.91
C PHE A 198 12.48 -12.11 -9.46
N GLY A 199 12.20 -11.56 -10.65
CA GLY A 199 10.85 -11.63 -11.21
C GLY A 199 10.37 -13.06 -11.37
N ARG A 200 11.17 -13.93 -12.01
CA ARG A 200 10.78 -15.32 -12.25
C ARG A 200 10.60 -16.12 -10.96
N GLN A 201 11.44 -15.91 -9.95
CA GLN A 201 11.42 -16.71 -8.71
C GLN A 201 10.49 -16.16 -7.63
N ILE A 202 10.26 -14.84 -7.60
CA ILE A 202 9.46 -14.18 -6.54
C ILE A 202 8.09 -13.75 -7.06
N LEU A 203 7.95 -13.47 -8.35
CA LEU A 203 6.70 -13.00 -8.97
C LEU A 203 6.13 -13.99 -10.00
N GLY A 204 6.76 -15.15 -10.21
CA GLY A 204 6.34 -16.16 -11.18
C GLY A 204 6.68 -15.87 -12.65
N GLU A 205 7.12 -14.66 -12.99
CA GLU A 205 7.44 -14.29 -14.38
C GLU A 205 8.61 -13.30 -14.52
N GLN A 206 9.34 -13.41 -15.62
CA GLN A 206 10.37 -12.50 -16.08
C GLN A 206 9.95 -11.71 -17.33
N TRP A 207 10.74 -10.71 -17.72
CA TRP A 207 10.56 -10.07 -19.03
C TRP A 207 10.65 -11.09 -20.17
N VAL A 208 9.63 -11.11 -21.03
CA VAL A 208 9.62 -11.91 -22.27
C VAL A 208 9.53 -10.98 -23.49
N ALA A 209 8.38 -10.32 -23.66
CA ALA A 209 8.13 -9.38 -24.75
C ALA A 209 6.83 -8.59 -24.51
N HIS A 210 6.68 -7.52 -25.26
CA HIS A 210 5.36 -6.94 -25.52
C HIS A 210 4.53 -7.93 -26.36
N HIS A 211 3.29 -8.19 -25.93
CA HIS A 211 2.32 -8.99 -26.66
C HIS A 211 1.35 -8.10 -27.46
N GLY A 212 0.88 -7.03 -26.80
CA GLY A 212 0.13 -5.95 -27.44
C GLY A 212 1.01 -5.00 -28.25
N GLY A 213 0.38 -4.21 -29.13
CA GLY A 213 1.05 -3.11 -29.80
C GLY A 213 1.36 -1.97 -28.83
N HIS A 214 2.61 -1.89 -28.38
CA HIS A 214 3.09 -0.85 -27.47
C HIS A 214 2.65 0.57 -27.89
N LYS A 215 2.03 1.31 -26.97
CA LYS A 215 1.48 2.68 -27.13
C LYS A 215 0.36 2.85 -28.15
N ARG A 216 -0.26 1.76 -28.61
CA ARG A 216 -1.40 1.82 -29.54
C ARG A 216 -2.50 0.80 -29.25
N GLN A 217 -2.22 -0.25 -28.48
CA GLN A 217 -3.18 -1.24 -28.02
C GLN A 217 -3.10 -1.34 -26.49
N GLY A 218 -4.22 -1.23 -25.80
CA GLY A 218 -4.29 -1.43 -24.35
C GLY A 218 -4.55 -2.88 -23.96
N ALA A 219 -4.59 -3.13 -22.65
CA ALA A 219 -4.97 -4.40 -22.02
C ALA A 219 -6.30 -4.25 -21.26
N ARG A 220 -7.27 -5.11 -21.58
CA ARG A 220 -8.51 -5.27 -20.81
C ARG A 220 -8.40 -6.53 -19.95
N GLY A 221 -8.59 -6.38 -18.65
CA GLY A 221 -8.69 -7.51 -17.74
C GLY A 221 -9.96 -8.32 -18.00
N VAL A 222 -9.80 -9.62 -18.19
CA VAL A 222 -10.87 -10.61 -18.28
C VAL A 222 -10.73 -11.53 -17.07
N VAL A 223 -11.74 -11.56 -16.21
CA VAL A 223 -11.75 -12.42 -15.02
C VAL A 223 -11.72 -13.89 -15.44
N VAL A 224 -10.82 -14.66 -14.84
CA VAL A 224 -10.84 -16.11 -14.97
C VAL A 224 -12.06 -16.63 -14.20
N GLU A 225 -12.93 -17.39 -14.87
CA GLU A 225 -14.26 -17.77 -14.35
C GLU A 225 -14.18 -18.45 -12.98
N ASP A 226 -13.28 -19.42 -12.83
CA ASP A 226 -13.07 -20.15 -11.56
C ASP A 226 -12.49 -19.27 -10.44
N GLN A 227 -12.04 -18.06 -10.76
CA GLN A 227 -11.45 -17.10 -9.83
C GLN A 227 -12.37 -15.92 -9.52
N ALA A 228 -13.58 -15.89 -10.06
CA ALA A 228 -14.49 -14.75 -9.92
C ALA A 228 -14.84 -14.40 -8.46
N SER A 229 -14.77 -15.37 -7.54
CA SER A 229 -14.99 -15.16 -6.10
C SER A 229 -13.71 -14.92 -5.29
N HIS A 230 -12.55 -14.82 -5.93
CA HIS A 230 -11.29 -14.60 -5.23
C HIS A 230 -11.32 -13.23 -4.52
N PRO A 231 -10.95 -13.10 -3.23
CA PRO A 231 -11.09 -11.85 -2.47
C PRO A 231 -10.40 -10.64 -3.11
N ILE A 232 -9.27 -10.85 -3.81
CA ILE A 232 -8.59 -9.79 -4.57
C ILE A 232 -9.51 -9.12 -5.61
N LEU A 233 -10.48 -9.86 -6.15
CA LEU A 233 -11.45 -9.38 -7.13
C LEU A 233 -12.72 -8.79 -6.51
N ASN A 234 -12.80 -8.63 -5.18
CA ASN A 234 -13.93 -7.96 -4.52
C ASN A 234 -14.20 -6.58 -5.13
N SER A 235 -15.37 -6.43 -5.75
CA SER A 235 -15.78 -5.23 -6.50
C SER A 235 -14.80 -4.79 -7.60
N VAL A 236 -14.08 -5.73 -8.23
CA VAL A 236 -13.23 -5.50 -9.40
C VAL A 236 -13.91 -6.15 -10.61
N SER A 237 -14.28 -5.34 -11.60
CA SER A 237 -15.12 -5.76 -12.72
C SER A 237 -14.57 -5.35 -14.10
N ASP A 238 -13.89 -4.20 -14.18
CA ASP A 238 -13.39 -3.65 -15.44
C ASP A 238 -12.01 -2.99 -15.26
N VAL A 239 -10.96 -3.82 -15.33
CA VAL A 239 -9.59 -3.32 -15.33
C VAL A 239 -9.18 -2.96 -16.76
N PHE A 240 -8.99 -1.68 -17.04
CA PHE A 240 -8.29 -1.23 -18.23
C PHE A 240 -6.90 -0.69 -17.92
N ALA A 241 -5.92 -1.13 -18.69
CA ALA A 241 -4.60 -0.54 -18.74
C ALA A 241 -4.34 -0.02 -20.17
N PRO A 242 -4.09 1.29 -20.36
CA PRO A 242 -3.56 1.81 -21.62
C PRO A 242 -2.17 1.27 -21.94
N SER A 243 -1.43 0.79 -20.94
CA SER A 243 -0.24 -0.01 -21.19
C SER A 243 -0.59 -1.34 -21.87
N ASP A 244 0.29 -1.78 -22.76
CA ASP A 244 0.04 -2.94 -23.60
C ASP A 244 0.21 -4.26 -22.84
N VAL A 245 -0.47 -5.33 -23.29
CA VAL A 245 -0.34 -6.68 -22.73
C VAL A 245 1.10 -7.19 -22.85
N TYR A 246 1.63 -7.80 -21.80
CA TYR A 246 2.91 -8.52 -21.83
C TYR A 246 2.73 -9.98 -22.20
N THR A 247 3.75 -10.57 -22.83
CA THR A 247 3.84 -12.02 -22.98
C THR A 247 4.20 -12.65 -21.65
N VAL A 248 3.45 -13.67 -21.22
CA VAL A 248 3.65 -14.47 -20.01
C VAL A 248 3.73 -15.94 -20.41
N ARG A 249 4.76 -16.66 -19.96
CA ARG A 249 5.09 -18.04 -20.37
C ARG A 249 5.54 -18.95 -19.22
N ASN A 250 5.88 -18.41 -18.06
CA ASN A 250 6.55 -19.17 -16.99
C ASN A 250 5.64 -19.57 -15.83
N LEU A 251 4.37 -19.14 -15.83
CA LEU A 251 3.41 -19.54 -14.82
C LEU A 251 3.16 -21.06 -14.88
N THR A 252 2.89 -21.62 -13.71
CA THR A 252 2.70 -23.04 -13.44
C THR A 252 1.32 -23.28 -12.81
N ASP A 253 1.02 -24.54 -12.48
CA ASP A 253 -0.19 -24.93 -11.74
C ASP A 253 -0.23 -24.39 -10.30
N LYS A 254 0.90 -23.92 -9.77
CA LYS A 254 0.98 -23.23 -8.48
C LYS A 254 0.51 -21.78 -8.54
N ASP A 255 0.46 -21.19 -9.73
CA ASP A 255 0.10 -19.80 -9.95
C ASP A 255 -1.41 -19.65 -10.10
N GLU A 256 -2.00 -18.79 -9.30
CA GLU A 256 -3.44 -18.54 -9.32
C GLU A 256 -3.73 -17.33 -10.20
N VAL A 257 -4.01 -17.58 -11.49
CA VAL A 257 -4.28 -16.52 -12.48
C VAL A 257 -5.69 -15.96 -12.27
N LEU A 258 -5.78 -14.71 -11.85
CA LEU A 258 -7.05 -14.03 -11.56
C LEU A 258 -7.62 -13.31 -12.77
N LEU A 259 -6.74 -12.64 -13.54
CA LEU A 259 -7.11 -11.91 -14.75
C LEU A 259 -6.26 -12.37 -15.94
N LEU A 260 -6.91 -12.54 -17.08
CA LEU A 260 -6.30 -12.57 -18.40
C LEU A 260 -6.30 -11.17 -19.02
N GLY A 261 -5.32 -10.87 -19.87
CA GLY A 261 -5.16 -9.60 -20.57
C GLY A 261 -5.59 -9.72 -22.03
N ALA A 262 -6.77 -9.21 -22.34
CA ALA A 262 -7.25 -9.09 -23.70
C ALA A 262 -6.65 -7.84 -24.37
N VAL A 263 -6.01 -8.02 -25.52
CA VAL A 263 -5.49 -6.93 -26.35
C VAL A 263 -6.67 -6.17 -26.98
N THR A 264 -6.61 -4.84 -26.92
CA THR A 264 -7.65 -3.95 -27.49
C THR A 264 -7.18 -3.29 -28.79
N GLU A 265 -8.13 -2.77 -29.59
CA GLU A 265 -7.83 -2.11 -30.87
C GLU A 265 -7.05 -0.80 -30.70
N THR A 266 -7.36 -0.06 -29.64
CA THR A 266 -6.86 1.29 -29.34
C THR A 266 -6.56 1.47 -27.85
N LEU A 267 -6.15 2.66 -27.44
CA LEU A 267 -5.97 3.02 -26.04
C LEU A 267 -7.24 3.59 -25.38
N ASP A 268 -8.38 3.61 -26.07
CA ASP A 268 -9.64 4.10 -25.51
C ASP A 268 -10.13 3.10 -24.42
N PRO A 269 -10.52 3.55 -23.21
CA PRO A 269 -11.15 2.69 -22.21
C PRO A 269 -12.44 1.99 -22.67
N LYS A 270 -13.06 2.41 -23.78
CA LYS A 270 -14.18 1.75 -24.44
C LYS A 270 -13.77 0.98 -25.71
N SER A 271 -12.47 0.84 -25.95
CA SER A 271 -11.94 0.13 -27.11
C SER A 271 -12.39 -1.33 -27.11
N LYS A 272 -12.67 -1.85 -28.30
CA LYS A 272 -13.03 -3.26 -28.47
C LYS A 272 -11.80 -4.13 -28.27
N ILE A 273 -12.04 -5.34 -27.78
CA ILE A 273 -11.05 -6.42 -27.80
C ILE A 273 -10.85 -6.83 -29.26
N ILE A 274 -9.59 -7.00 -29.68
CA ILE A 274 -9.30 -7.47 -31.05
C ILE A 274 -9.72 -8.92 -31.22
N ASP A 275 -10.31 -9.23 -32.37
CA ASP A 275 -10.57 -10.59 -32.82
C ASP A 275 -9.37 -11.09 -33.66
N ASP A 276 -8.28 -11.43 -32.98
CA ASP A 276 -7.00 -11.85 -33.56
C ASP A 276 -6.37 -12.94 -32.67
N LYS A 277 -5.52 -13.80 -33.25
CA LYS A 277 -4.72 -14.84 -32.57
C LYS A 277 -3.94 -14.36 -31.33
N LYS A 278 -3.68 -13.05 -31.18
CA LYS A 278 -3.14 -12.50 -29.93
C LYS A 278 -4.03 -12.76 -28.72
N ASN A 279 -5.35 -12.87 -28.89
CA ASN A 279 -6.27 -13.15 -27.79
C ASN A 279 -6.67 -14.64 -27.72
N ASP A 280 -6.00 -15.52 -28.46
CA ASP A 280 -6.29 -16.95 -28.51
C ASP A 280 -5.00 -17.80 -28.41
N PRO A 281 -4.55 -18.17 -27.19
CA PRO A 281 -5.11 -17.76 -25.89
C PRO A 281 -4.66 -16.36 -25.46
N MET A 282 -5.44 -15.72 -24.59
CA MET A 282 -5.03 -14.49 -23.90
C MET A 282 -3.85 -14.75 -22.95
N GLN A 283 -3.07 -13.71 -22.67
CA GLN A 283 -1.96 -13.76 -21.71
C GLN A 283 -2.47 -13.55 -20.28
N ALA A 284 -1.80 -14.08 -19.27
CA ALA A 284 -2.08 -13.70 -17.89
C ALA A 284 -1.77 -12.21 -17.66
N LEU A 285 -2.62 -11.52 -16.90
CA LEU A 285 -2.50 -10.10 -16.56
C LEU A 285 -2.28 -9.89 -15.07
N ALA A 286 -2.90 -10.70 -14.21
CA ALA A 286 -2.74 -10.64 -12.75
C ALA A 286 -2.86 -12.03 -12.13
N TRP A 287 -1.96 -12.37 -11.20
CA TRP A 287 -1.92 -13.67 -10.56
C TRP A 287 -1.32 -13.61 -9.15
N VAL A 288 -1.63 -14.62 -8.34
CA VAL A 288 -0.93 -14.89 -7.07
C VAL A 288 0.13 -15.97 -7.32
N HIS A 289 1.33 -15.78 -6.79
CA HIS A 289 2.45 -16.72 -6.93
C HIS A 289 3.01 -17.09 -5.55
N PRO A 290 3.01 -18.38 -5.17
CA PRO A 290 3.80 -18.83 -4.03
C PRO A 290 5.29 -18.88 -4.41
N TYR A 291 6.15 -18.30 -3.59
CA TYR A 291 7.60 -18.29 -3.83
C TYR A 291 8.37 -18.98 -2.70
N THR A 292 9.51 -19.57 -3.05
CA THR A 292 10.48 -20.08 -2.07
C THR A 292 11.68 -19.13 -2.04
N ALA A 293 11.96 -18.56 -0.88
CA ALA A 293 13.10 -17.68 -0.65
C ALA A 293 14.44 -18.45 -0.69
N PRO A 294 15.58 -17.76 -0.84
CA PRO A 294 16.90 -18.39 -0.87
C PRO A 294 17.24 -19.28 0.34
N ASN A 295 16.68 -18.97 1.52
CA ASN A 295 16.84 -19.77 2.72
C ASN A 295 15.83 -20.92 2.87
N GLY A 296 14.95 -21.12 1.89
CA GLY A 296 13.90 -22.13 1.90
C GLY A 296 12.59 -21.70 2.57
N THR A 297 12.49 -20.47 3.08
CA THR A 297 11.22 -19.95 3.61
C THR A 297 10.22 -19.75 2.47
N GLU A 298 8.98 -20.21 2.66
CA GLU A 298 7.89 -19.96 1.72
C GLU A 298 7.27 -18.58 1.95
N GLY A 299 6.90 -17.90 0.87
CA GLY A 299 6.16 -16.66 0.89
C GLY A 299 5.16 -16.60 -0.27
N LYS A 300 4.44 -15.48 -0.37
CA LYS A 300 3.42 -15.28 -1.41
C LYS A 300 3.56 -13.91 -2.04
N SER A 301 3.36 -13.83 -3.33
CA SER A 301 3.29 -12.56 -4.05
C SER A 301 2.02 -12.44 -4.86
N PHE A 302 1.64 -11.20 -5.16
CA PHE A 302 0.67 -10.87 -6.19
C PHE A 302 1.41 -10.09 -7.28
N CYS A 303 1.27 -10.50 -8.53
CA CYS A 303 1.91 -9.83 -9.66
C CYS A 303 0.87 -9.42 -10.69
N THR A 304 1.03 -8.22 -11.26
CA THR A 304 0.30 -7.80 -12.47
C THR A 304 1.22 -7.12 -13.46
N THR A 305 0.98 -7.36 -14.76
CA THR A 305 1.70 -6.71 -15.86
C THR A 305 1.09 -5.36 -16.26
N ALA A 306 0.03 -4.93 -15.58
CA ALA A 306 -0.40 -3.53 -15.54
C ALA A 306 0.38 -2.76 -14.46
N GLY A 307 0.32 -1.42 -14.46
CA GLY A 307 0.92 -0.61 -13.41
C GLY A 307 1.70 0.61 -13.89
N ALA A 308 1.60 0.97 -15.17
CA ALA A 308 1.99 2.31 -15.59
C ALA A 308 1.17 3.35 -14.83
N SER A 309 1.70 4.55 -14.58
CA SER A 309 0.95 5.58 -13.83
C SER A 309 -0.43 5.88 -14.44
N VAL A 310 -0.54 5.88 -15.78
CA VAL A 310 -1.83 6.04 -16.49
C VAL A 310 -2.78 4.85 -16.37
N ASP A 311 -2.28 3.63 -16.14
CA ASP A 311 -3.14 2.47 -15.89
C ASP A 311 -3.95 2.66 -14.60
N LEU A 312 -3.37 3.35 -13.62
CA LEU A 312 -3.99 3.61 -12.31
C LEU A 312 -5.04 4.71 -12.33
N VAL A 313 -5.36 5.26 -13.50
CA VAL A 313 -6.63 5.96 -13.70
C VAL A 313 -7.80 5.00 -13.49
N SER A 314 -7.63 3.73 -13.89
CA SER A 314 -8.58 2.65 -13.60
C SER A 314 -8.83 2.54 -12.09
N GLU A 315 -10.08 2.76 -11.69
CA GLU A 315 -10.52 2.59 -10.30
C GLU A 315 -10.39 1.12 -9.88
N ASP A 316 -10.73 0.19 -10.77
CA ASP A 316 -10.71 -1.24 -10.50
C ASP A 316 -9.29 -1.79 -10.40
N LEU A 317 -8.32 -1.22 -11.14
CA LEU A 317 -6.90 -1.59 -10.94
C LEU A 317 -6.41 -1.14 -9.56
N ARG A 318 -6.72 0.09 -9.15
CA ARG A 318 -6.37 0.57 -7.79
C ARG A 318 -7.02 -0.31 -6.73
N ARG A 319 -8.30 -0.68 -6.90
CA ARG A 319 -9.01 -1.57 -5.98
C ARG A 319 -8.36 -2.94 -5.90
N MET A 320 -7.98 -3.53 -7.03
CA MET A 320 -7.30 -4.83 -7.06
C MET A 320 -5.99 -4.79 -6.26
N LEU A 321 -5.19 -3.73 -6.39
CA LEU A 321 -3.93 -3.57 -5.65
C LEU A 321 -4.15 -3.39 -4.13
N VAL A 322 -5.16 -2.61 -3.74
CA VAL A 322 -5.56 -2.48 -2.33
C VAL A 322 -6.05 -3.82 -1.78
N ASN A 323 -6.93 -4.51 -2.51
CA ASN A 323 -7.45 -5.82 -2.10
C ASN A 323 -6.31 -6.86 -1.97
N ALA A 324 -5.33 -6.83 -2.88
CA ALA A 324 -4.13 -7.68 -2.81
C ALA A 324 -3.30 -7.39 -1.55
N THR A 325 -3.22 -6.14 -1.11
CA THR A 325 -2.55 -5.78 0.16
C THR A 325 -3.24 -6.44 1.35
N TYR A 326 -4.57 -6.37 1.44
CA TYR A 326 -5.31 -7.02 2.52
C TYR A 326 -5.14 -8.55 2.47
N TYR A 327 -5.33 -9.13 1.28
CA TYR A 327 -5.26 -10.58 1.08
C TYR A 327 -3.87 -11.14 1.45
N LEU A 328 -2.80 -10.49 1.01
CA LEU A 328 -1.43 -10.95 1.26
C LEU A 328 -0.96 -10.75 2.71
N LEU A 329 -1.61 -9.86 3.46
CA LEU A 329 -1.38 -9.64 4.89
C LEU A 329 -2.33 -10.47 5.77
N ASP A 330 -3.05 -11.43 5.19
CA ASP A 330 -4.05 -12.27 5.85
C ASP A 330 -5.10 -11.44 6.62
N LYS A 331 -5.53 -10.32 6.03
CA LYS A 331 -6.60 -9.46 6.54
C LYS A 331 -7.89 -9.64 5.76
N ASP A 332 -9.01 -9.35 6.41
CA ASP A 332 -10.31 -9.34 5.75
C ASP A 332 -10.34 -8.31 4.61
N VAL A 333 -10.48 -8.79 3.38
CA VAL A 333 -10.55 -7.91 2.21
C VAL A 333 -11.92 -7.22 2.19
N PRO A 334 -11.98 -5.87 2.12
CA PRO A 334 -13.24 -5.16 2.05
C PRO A 334 -14.09 -5.63 0.87
N GLU A 335 -15.42 -5.71 1.05
CA GLU A 335 -16.35 -6.01 -0.07
C GLU A 335 -16.18 -5.00 -1.22
N LYS A 336 -15.90 -3.74 -0.87
CA LYS A 336 -15.55 -2.67 -1.80
C LYS A 336 -14.57 -1.69 -1.14
N ALA A 337 -13.26 -1.88 -1.37
CA ALA A 337 -12.26 -0.94 -0.88
C ALA A 337 -12.44 0.46 -1.52
N ASP A 338 -12.34 1.51 -0.68
CA ASP A 338 -12.35 2.90 -1.13
C ASP A 338 -11.00 3.27 -1.72
N VAL A 339 -10.96 3.39 -3.03
CA VAL A 339 -9.75 3.70 -3.79
C VAL A 339 -9.83 5.04 -4.52
N ALA A 340 -10.79 5.89 -4.15
CA ALA A 340 -10.83 7.26 -4.68
C ALA A 340 -9.51 7.97 -4.33
N PHE A 341 -9.04 8.84 -5.22
CA PHE A 341 -7.80 9.55 -4.97
C PHE A 341 -7.91 10.42 -3.71
N VAL A 342 -6.85 10.43 -2.89
CA VAL A 342 -6.77 11.29 -1.70
C VAL A 342 -6.49 12.74 -2.10
N ASP A 343 -5.52 12.90 -3.00
CA ASP A 343 -5.21 14.16 -3.67
C ASP A 343 -5.35 13.95 -5.18
N ALA A 344 -5.59 15.00 -5.97
CA ALA A 344 -5.71 14.86 -7.42
C ALA A 344 -4.48 14.16 -8.05
N PHE A 345 -4.75 13.25 -8.98
CA PHE A 345 -3.71 12.46 -9.65
C PHE A 345 -3.67 12.83 -11.13
N TYR A 346 -2.51 13.34 -11.57
CA TYR A 346 -2.28 13.81 -12.93
C TYR A 346 -1.13 13.02 -13.59
N PRO A 347 -1.33 11.71 -13.87
CA PRO A 347 -0.26 10.85 -14.37
C PRO A 347 0.20 11.31 -15.75
N THR A 348 1.52 11.32 -15.97
CA THR A 348 2.10 11.48 -17.30
C THR A 348 2.01 10.18 -18.10
N PHE A 349 1.96 10.28 -19.43
CA PHE A 349 1.94 9.10 -20.28
C PHE A 349 3.30 8.42 -20.22
N TYR A 350 3.33 7.10 -20.25
CA TYR A 350 4.58 6.36 -20.10
C TYR A 350 5.50 6.51 -21.33
N GLY A 351 6.81 6.56 -21.09
CA GLY A 351 7.83 6.67 -22.12
C GLY A 351 9.20 7.06 -21.57
N PHE A 352 10.25 6.75 -22.31
CA PHE A 352 11.60 7.15 -21.90
C PHE A 352 11.80 8.66 -22.05
N ILE A 353 12.38 9.29 -21.03
CA ILE A 353 12.94 10.64 -21.13
C ILE A 353 14.44 10.55 -20.91
N ARG A 354 15.21 10.87 -21.95
CA ARG A 354 16.69 10.79 -21.96
C ARG A 354 17.36 12.14 -22.20
N GLU A 355 16.57 13.21 -22.25
CA GLU A 355 17.12 14.55 -22.36
C GLU A 355 18.01 14.84 -21.15
N LYS A 356 19.21 15.36 -21.42
CA LYS A 356 20.17 15.68 -20.38
C LYS A 356 19.59 16.76 -19.46
N ASP A 357 19.81 16.63 -18.16
CA ASP A 357 19.35 17.56 -17.14
C ASP A 357 17.80 17.67 -17.01
N HIS A 358 17.01 16.84 -17.70
CA HIS A 358 15.54 16.88 -17.60
C HIS A 358 15.05 16.76 -16.14
N TYR A 359 15.38 15.67 -15.46
CA TYR A 359 14.97 15.44 -14.06
C TYR A 359 15.60 16.44 -13.09
N LYS A 360 16.82 16.91 -13.39
CA LYS A 360 17.46 17.99 -12.63
C LYS A 360 16.68 19.29 -12.70
N ASN A 361 16.16 19.63 -13.87
CA ASN A 361 15.38 20.85 -14.09
C ASN A 361 13.98 20.74 -13.50
N LEU A 362 13.38 19.55 -13.51
CA LEU A 362 12.13 19.29 -12.79
C LEU A 362 12.32 19.38 -11.27
N ASP A 363 13.53 19.07 -10.77
CA ASP A 363 13.89 19.12 -9.35
C ASP A 363 12.86 18.37 -8.50
N MET A 364 12.53 17.15 -8.91
CA MET A 364 11.50 16.34 -8.26
C MET A 364 11.98 15.93 -6.87
N GLN A 365 11.22 16.28 -5.83
CA GLN A 365 11.54 15.95 -4.45
C GLN A 365 10.47 15.02 -3.87
N PRO A 366 10.81 14.02 -3.03
CA PRO A 366 9.83 13.16 -2.38
C PRO A 366 8.70 13.93 -1.69
N GLU A 367 9.00 15.05 -1.02
CA GLU A 367 8.04 15.86 -0.27
C GLU A 367 7.03 16.57 -1.18
N LYS A 368 7.36 16.80 -2.45
CA LYS A 368 6.41 17.33 -3.46
C LYS A 368 5.29 16.35 -3.77
N TYR A 369 5.42 15.08 -3.37
CA TYR A 369 4.40 14.05 -3.49
C TYR A 369 3.65 13.77 -2.18
N GLY A 370 3.91 14.51 -1.09
CA GLY A 370 3.23 14.34 0.19
C GLY A 370 1.72 14.65 0.18
N LEU A 371 1.05 14.42 1.31
CA LEU A 371 -0.39 14.70 1.47
C LEU A 371 -0.72 16.17 1.17
N GLY A 372 -1.82 16.41 0.45
CA GLY A 372 -2.23 17.74 0.02
C GLY A 372 -1.42 18.28 -1.18
N LYS A 373 -0.56 17.47 -1.79
CA LYS A 373 0.26 17.84 -2.96
C LYS A 373 -0.15 17.04 -4.20
N THR A 374 -0.18 17.73 -5.35
CA THR A 374 -0.63 17.18 -6.63
C THR A 374 0.37 17.59 -7.74
N PRO A 375 1.61 17.07 -7.71
CA PRO A 375 2.58 17.39 -8.74
C PRO A 375 2.07 16.92 -10.11
N SER A 376 2.44 17.65 -11.15
CA SER A 376 2.08 17.36 -12.54
C SER A 376 3.25 17.69 -13.45
N SER A 377 3.32 17.00 -14.58
CA SER A 377 4.33 17.26 -15.61
C SER A 377 3.73 17.04 -17.00
N ASP A 378 4.44 17.51 -18.01
CA ASP A 378 4.07 17.24 -19.39
C ASP A 378 4.37 15.79 -19.76
N ASP A 379 3.61 15.28 -20.73
CA ASP A 379 3.89 13.96 -21.26
C ASP A 379 5.26 13.94 -21.98
N PRO A 380 5.94 12.78 -22.01
CA PRO A 380 7.17 12.62 -22.77
C PRO A 380 6.95 12.94 -24.26
N PRO A 381 7.91 13.60 -24.93
CA PRO A 381 7.80 13.85 -26.36
C PRO A 381 7.56 12.57 -27.17
N GLY A 382 6.58 12.61 -28.08
CA GLY A 382 6.25 11.50 -28.97
C GLY A 382 5.36 10.41 -28.38
N THR A 383 4.81 10.61 -27.18
CA THR A 383 3.72 9.76 -26.68
C THR A 383 2.40 10.05 -27.41
N PRO A 384 1.50 9.06 -27.52
CA PRO A 384 0.17 9.30 -28.06
C PRO A 384 -0.61 10.30 -27.19
N GLU A 385 -1.49 11.06 -27.82
CA GLU A 385 -2.49 11.83 -27.10
C GLU A 385 -3.49 10.89 -26.44
N TRP A 386 -3.59 10.95 -25.11
CA TRP A 386 -4.48 10.10 -24.32
C TRP A 386 -5.21 10.93 -23.26
N ASN A 387 -6.43 11.37 -23.61
CA ASN A 387 -7.21 12.35 -22.84
C ASN A 387 -8.21 11.73 -21.86
N PHE A 388 -8.03 10.45 -21.49
CA PHE A 388 -8.92 9.75 -20.56
C PHE A 388 -8.47 9.85 -19.10
N ARG A 389 -7.85 10.97 -18.74
CA ARG A 389 -7.35 11.29 -17.39
C ARG A 389 -7.56 12.77 -17.10
N ALA A 390 -7.53 13.13 -15.82
CA ALA A 390 -7.50 14.52 -15.42
C ALA A 390 -6.13 15.16 -15.77
N ARG A 391 -6.14 16.46 -16.05
CA ARG A 391 -4.97 17.34 -16.21
C ARG A 391 -5.28 18.66 -15.49
N PRO A 392 -4.27 19.38 -14.95
CA PRO A 392 -4.45 20.70 -14.32
C PRO A 392 -5.07 21.77 -15.22
#